data_AF-A0A9E2ME12-F1
#
_entry.id   AF-A0A9E2ME12-F1
#
_cell.length_a   1.000
_cell.length_b   1.000
_cell.length_c   1.000
_cell.angle_alpha   90.00
_cell.angle_beta   90.00
_cell.angle_gamma   90.00
#
_symmetry.space_group_name_H-M   'P 1'
#
loop_
_entity.id
_entity.type
_entity.pdbx_description
1 polymer ?
#
loop_
_entity_poly.entity_id
_entity_poly.type
_entity_poly.pdbx_seq_one_letter_code
_entity_poly.pdbx_strand_id
1 'polypeptide(L)'
;MKKFNLLKEIIVIQRDALLKAINTNQEFAISYKGDVVYPPFDAKEIFVFKGKAAAPKTSALSMPQPQSIAQILGSNYKVVEDEERVLIKAGGNWQALIAANIPNSDYDDTTGDGISEFADEQLEDMGWHATEYSIDYRDMVTQLEESADGILFCIERDEPYQFSGLGYLFDIEEARQLVYGYCQNIIKDKLANDPDFAPDKLTDDEEKAARYFECL
;
A
#
# COMPACT_ATOMS: atom_id res chain seq x y z
N MET A 1 7.52 -6.17 -6.60
CA MET A 1 7.07 -4.83 -6.13
C MET A 1 8.22 -4.00 -5.55
N LYS A 2 8.20 -2.68 -5.74
CA LYS A 2 9.19 -1.77 -5.15
C LYS A 2 8.80 -1.41 -3.72
N LYS A 3 9.71 -1.62 -2.78
CA LYS A 3 9.54 -1.18 -1.39
C LYS A 3 9.69 0.33 -1.26
N PHE A 4 8.68 0.99 -0.71
CA PHE A 4 8.68 2.41 -0.35
C PHE A 4 8.60 2.53 1.17
N ASN A 5 9.76 2.57 1.83
CA ASN A 5 9.84 2.63 3.29
C ASN A 5 9.84 4.08 3.78
N LEU A 6 8.73 4.53 4.36
CA LEU A 6 8.52 5.91 4.83
C LEU A 6 9.62 6.43 5.77
N LEU A 7 10.32 5.57 6.50
CA LEU A 7 11.42 5.96 7.39
C LEU A 7 12.70 6.32 6.64
N LYS A 8 12.87 5.76 5.43
CA LYS A 8 14.07 5.89 4.59
C LYS A 8 13.88 6.90 3.45
N GLU A 9 12.65 7.05 2.96
CA GLU A 9 12.34 7.88 1.79
C GLU A 9 12.48 9.39 2.05
N ILE A 10 12.93 10.09 1.01
CA ILE A 10 12.89 11.55 0.89
C ILE A 10 12.07 11.86 -0.35
N ILE A 11 10.89 12.46 -0.16
CA ILE A 11 10.04 12.84 -1.28
C ILE A 11 10.44 14.24 -1.75
N VAL A 12 10.66 14.37 -3.06
CA VAL A 12 11.05 15.62 -3.72
C VAL A 12 9.84 16.21 -4.40
N ILE A 13 9.50 17.45 -4.07
CA ILE A 13 8.32 18.14 -4.58
C ILE A 13 8.76 19.42 -5.28
N GLN A 14 8.13 19.75 -6.40
CA GLN A 14 8.32 21.04 -7.06
C GLN A 14 7.74 22.17 -6.20
N ARG A 15 8.57 23.13 -5.81
CA ARG A 15 8.20 24.17 -4.85
C ARG A 15 7.04 25.01 -5.34
N ASP A 16 7.05 25.41 -6.61
CA ASP A 16 5.98 26.22 -7.21
C ASP A 16 4.64 25.50 -7.22
N ALA A 17 4.63 24.19 -7.49
CA ALA A 17 3.43 23.37 -7.47
C ALA A 17 2.83 23.29 -6.06
N LEU A 18 3.68 23.08 -5.04
CA LEU A 18 3.26 23.02 -3.65
C LEU A 18 2.73 24.37 -3.13
N LEU A 19 3.45 25.46 -3.40
CA LEU A 19 3.02 26.80 -3.01
C LEU A 19 1.70 27.18 -3.68
N LYS A 20 1.52 26.82 -4.95
CA LYS A 20 0.23 27.02 -5.65
C LYS A 20 -0.91 26.28 -4.95
N ALA A 21 -0.69 25.02 -4.57
CA ALA A 21 -1.70 24.22 -3.86
C ALA A 21 -2.07 24.82 -2.50
N ILE A 22 -1.06 25.20 -1.71
CA ILE A 22 -1.23 25.86 -0.41
C ILE A 22 -2.09 27.12 -0.55
N ASN A 23 -1.79 27.95 -1.56
CA ASN A 23 -2.48 29.22 -1.77
C ASN A 23 -3.93 29.07 -2.26
N THR A 24 -4.33 27.89 -2.74
CA THR A 24 -5.73 27.65 -3.15
C THR A 24 -6.68 27.56 -1.96
N ASN A 25 -6.18 27.26 -0.75
CA ASN A 25 -6.97 26.94 0.43
C ASN A 25 -7.98 25.79 0.20
N GLN A 26 -7.74 24.95 -0.83
CA GLN A 26 -8.49 23.75 -1.12
C GLN A 26 -7.77 22.52 -0.56
N GLU A 27 -8.45 21.37 -0.58
CA GLU A 27 -7.81 20.10 -0.27
C GLU A 27 -6.85 19.72 -1.41
N PHE A 28 -5.67 19.27 -1.03
CA PHE A 28 -4.68 18.71 -1.94
C PHE A 28 -3.98 17.53 -1.27
N ALA A 29 -3.28 16.76 -2.07
CA ALA A 29 -2.42 15.69 -1.59
C ALA A 29 -1.06 15.74 -2.29
N ILE A 30 -0.08 15.09 -1.67
CA ILE A 30 1.23 14.84 -2.27
C ILE A 30 1.31 13.33 -2.49
N SER A 31 1.54 12.90 -3.72
CA SER A 31 1.71 11.48 -4.05
C SER A 31 3.07 10.96 -3.56
N TYR A 32 3.23 9.64 -3.49
CA TYR A 32 4.53 9.01 -3.17
C TYR A 32 5.65 9.37 -4.15
N LYS A 33 5.29 9.85 -5.35
CA LYS A 33 6.24 10.34 -6.37
C LYS A 33 6.64 11.81 -6.15
N GLY A 34 5.94 12.53 -5.27
CA GLY A 34 6.16 13.96 -5.02
C GLY A 34 5.29 14.89 -5.87
N ASP A 35 4.30 14.34 -6.57
CA ASP A 35 3.36 15.13 -7.35
C ASP A 35 2.29 15.75 -6.45
N VAL A 36 1.90 16.99 -6.75
CA VAL A 36 0.79 17.64 -6.05
C VAL A 36 -0.51 17.36 -6.81
N VAL A 37 -1.43 16.66 -6.17
CA VAL A 37 -2.70 16.19 -6.76
C VAL A 37 -3.89 16.78 -6.01
N TYR A 38 -5.05 16.84 -6.69
CA TYR A 38 -6.28 17.48 -6.18
C TYR A 38 -7.47 16.52 -6.31
N PRO A 39 -8.53 16.70 -5.50
CA PRO A 39 -9.77 15.94 -5.66
C PRO A 39 -10.43 16.15 -7.04
N PRO A 40 -11.17 15.16 -7.57
CA PRO A 40 -11.27 13.79 -7.07
C PRO A 40 -9.95 13.03 -7.27
N PHE A 41 -9.54 12.28 -6.25
CA PHE A 41 -8.30 11.49 -6.30
C PHE A 41 -8.51 10.19 -7.05
N ASP A 42 -7.44 9.66 -7.64
CA ASP A 42 -7.43 8.32 -8.21
C ASP A 42 -7.65 7.26 -7.11
N ALA A 43 -8.33 6.17 -7.45
CA ALA A 43 -8.67 5.09 -6.53
C ALA A 43 -7.42 4.40 -5.96
N LYS A 44 -6.30 4.38 -6.70
CA LYS A 44 -5.03 3.77 -6.27
C LYS A 44 -3.93 4.80 -5.99
N GLU A 45 -4.30 6.06 -5.73
CA GLU A 45 -3.32 7.10 -5.39
C GLU A 45 -2.68 6.79 -4.03
N ILE A 46 -1.35 6.88 -3.96
CA ILE A 46 -0.60 6.64 -2.71
C ILE A 46 -0.14 7.98 -2.16
N PHE A 47 -0.67 8.36 -1.00
CA PHE A 47 -0.44 9.67 -0.40
C PHE A 47 0.72 9.66 0.61
N VAL A 48 1.61 10.64 0.50
CA VAL A 48 2.58 11.01 1.55
C VAL A 48 2.18 12.29 2.28
N PHE A 49 1.10 12.93 1.86
CA PHE A 49 0.36 13.97 2.58
C PHE A 49 -1.04 14.07 1.96
N LYS A 50 -2.07 14.32 2.77
CA LYS A 50 -3.42 14.63 2.30
C LYS A 50 -4.07 15.57 3.30
N GLY A 51 -4.55 16.72 2.83
CA GLY A 51 -5.21 17.67 3.70
C GLY A 51 -5.38 19.06 3.09
N LYS A 52 -5.68 20.02 3.95
CA LYS A 52 -5.85 21.44 3.59
C LYS A 52 -4.74 22.24 4.25
N ALA A 53 -4.26 23.28 3.58
CA ALA A 53 -3.44 24.28 4.25
C ALA A 53 -4.26 24.90 5.38
N ALA A 54 -3.73 24.88 6.61
CA ALA A 54 -4.40 25.54 7.71
C ALA A 54 -4.43 27.05 7.44
N ALA A 55 -5.56 27.71 7.70
CA ALA A 55 -5.56 29.16 7.71
C ALA A 55 -4.57 29.66 8.79
N PRO A 56 -3.81 30.75 8.55
CA PRO A 56 -2.94 31.32 9.56
C PRO A 56 -3.74 31.57 10.84
N LYS A 57 -3.25 31.07 11.99
CA LYS A 57 -3.85 31.41 13.29
C LYS A 57 -3.60 32.89 13.56
N THR A 58 -4.53 33.74 13.15
CA THR A 58 -4.50 35.17 13.41
C THR A 58 -5.06 35.45 14.80
N SER A 59 -4.22 35.91 15.73
CA SER A 59 -4.73 36.67 16.88
C SER A 59 -5.17 38.04 16.38
N ALA A 60 -6.29 38.56 16.91
CA ALA A 60 -6.84 39.87 16.53
C ALA A 60 -5.87 41.05 16.75
N LEU A 61 -4.76 40.82 17.46
CA LEU A 61 -3.75 41.82 17.82
C LEU A 61 -2.40 41.63 17.09
N SER A 62 -2.28 40.65 16.18
CA SER A 62 -1.02 40.35 15.48
C SER A 62 -1.21 40.33 13.97
N MET A 63 -0.26 40.88 13.21
CA MET A 63 -0.26 40.71 11.76
C MET A 63 -0.14 39.22 11.39
N PRO A 64 -0.87 38.76 10.36
CA PRO A 64 -0.75 37.39 9.86
C PRO A 64 0.72 37.13 9.49
N GLN A 65 1.34 36.17 10.16
CA GLN A 65 2.66 35.68 9.74
C GLN A 65 2.44 34.60 8.68
N PRO A 66 3.18 34.63 7.56
CA PRO A 66 3.13 33.55 6.59
C PRO A 66 3.55 32.25 7.29
N GLN A 67 2.74 31.20 7.15
CA GLN A 67 3.09 29.88 7.67
C GLN A 67 4.19 29.26 6.83
N SER A 68 5.17 28.63 7.46
CA SER A 68 6.16 27.84 6.74
C SER A 68 5.52 26.55 6.19
N ILE A 69 6.13 25.97 5.15
CA ILE A 69 5.64 24.69 4.59
C ILE A 69 5.63 23.60 5.67
N ALA A 70 6.63 23.57 6.56
CA ALA A 70 6.65 22.66 7.70
C ALA A 70 5.45 22.82 8.64
N GLN A 71 4.98 24.04 8.89
CA GLN A 71 3.78 24.29 9.71
C GLN A 71 2.51 23.83 9.02
N ILE A 72 2.46 23.93 7.69
CA ILE A 72 1.31 23.51 6.88
C ILE A 72 1.20 21.99 6.81
N LEU A 73 2.31 21.30 6.55
CA LEU A 73 2.33 19.83 6.49
C LEU A 73 2.13 19.20 7.88
N GLY A 74 2.66 19.85 8.92
CA GLY A 74 2.54 19.44 10.32
C GLY A 74 3.87 19.05 10.94
N SER A 75 3.93 19.06 12.28
CA SER A 75 5.17 18.88 13.06
C SER A 75 5.85 17.52 12.91
N ASN A 76 5.12 16.52 12.39
CA ASN A 76 5.64 15.18 12.17
C ASN A 76 6.44 15.05 10.86
N TYR A 77 6.36 16.05 9.98
CA TYR A 77 7.15 16.11 8.76
C TYR A 77 8.46 16.85 8.99
N LYS A 78 9.56 16.31 8.44
CA LYS A 78 10.81 17.08 8.34
C LYS A 78 10.89 17.67 6.93
N VAL A 79 11.04 18.98 6.86
CA VAL A 79 11.02 19.72 5.59
C VAL A 79 12.35 20.46 5.41
N VAL A 80 12.92 20.35 4.22
CA VAL A 80 14.05 21.16 3.76
C VAL A 80 13.64 21.82 2.45
N GLU A 81 13.88 23.12 2.34
CA GLU A 81 13.51 23.92 1.16
C GLU A 81 14.78 24.40 0.46
N ASP A 82 14.83 24.26 -0.87
CA ASP A 82 15.77 24.97 -1.74
C ASP A 82 14.98 25.90 -2.70
N GLU A 83 15.66 26.58 -3.63
CA GLU A 83 15.00 27.57 -4.50
C GLU A 83 13.90 26.94 -5.39
N GLU A 84 14.09 25.70 -5.84
CA GLU A 84 13.23 25.02 -6.82
C GLU A 84 12.39 23.90 -6.21
N ARG A 85 12.83 23.32 -5.09
CA ARG A 85 12.30 22.06 -4.57
C ARG A 85 12.06 22.12 -3.07
N VAL A 86 11.15 21.24 -2.64
CA VAL A 86 10.88 20.95 -1.24
C VAL A 86 11.14 19.47 -1.01
N LEU A 87 12.02 19.16 -0.06
CA LEU A 87 12.34 17.80 0.36
C LEU A 87 11.59 17.49 1.65
N ILE A 88 10.80 16.42 1.65
CA ILE A 88 10.05 16.00 2.84
C ILE A 88 10.47 14.61 3.29
N LYS A 89 10.59 14.43 4.61
CA LYS A 89 10.53 13.12 5.26
C LYS A 89 9.19 12.99 5.98
N ALA A 90 8.39 12.03 5.54
CA ALA A 90 7.02 11.81 6.01
C ALA A 90 6.91 10.72 7.10
N GLY A 91 7.99 9.95 7.34
CA GLY A 91 7.97 8.82 8.28
C GLY A 91 7.59 9.14 9.72
N GLY A 92 7.69 10.40 10.18
CA GLY A 92 7.18 10.78 11.50
C GLY A 92 5.65 10.78 11.59
N ASN A 93 4.94 10.80 10.46
CA ASN A 93 3.48 10.84 10.38
C ASN A 93 2.87 9.51 9.90
N TRP A 94 3.62 8.40 9.98
CA TRP A 94 3.29 7.14 9.33
C TRP A 94 1.90 6.59 9.72
N GLN A 95 1.45 6.70 10.97
CA GLN A 95 0.13 6.20 11.40
C GLN A 95 -1.01 6.85 10.62
N ALA A 96 -0.96 8.18 10.48
CA ALA A 96 -1.96 8.93 9.75
C ALA A 96 -1.89 8.65 8.25
N LEU A 97 -0.67 8.40 7.72
CA LEU A 97 -0.48 8.04 6.32
C LEU A 97 -1.03 6.65 6.01
N ILE A 98 -0.74 5.64 6.83
CA ILE A 98 -1.33 4.30 6.68
C ILE A 98 -2.85 4.39 6.68
N ALA A 99 -3.45 5.04 7.68
CA ALA A 99 -4.90 5.20 7.77
C ALA A 99 -5.52 5.92 6.54
N ALA A 100 -4.81 6.91 5.96
CA ALA A 100 -5.28 7.62 4.77
C ALA A 100 -5.16 6.80 3.48
N ASN A 101 -4.38 5.72 3.50
CA ASN A 101 -3.98 4.95 2.33
C ASN A 101 -4.60 3.54 2.28
N ILE A 102 -5.06 2.99 3.41
CA ILE A 102 -5.80 1.70 3.48
C ILE A 102 -6.94 1.62 2.45
N PRO A 103 -7.81 2.64 2.27
CA PRO A 103 -8.91 2.52 1.31
C PRO A 103 -8.46 2.36 -0.16
N ASN A 104 -7.19 2.63 -0.44
CA ASN A 104 -6.61 2.61 -1.78
C ASN A 104 -5.70 1.38 -2.02
N SER A 105 -5.41 0.59 -0.98
CA SER A 105 -4.52 -0.56 -1.06
C SER A 105 -5.22 -1.82 -1.56
N ASP A 106 -4.46 -2.68 -2.23
CA ASP A 106 -4.93 -3.99 -2.70
C ASP A 106 -4.88 -5.06 -1.60
N TYR A 107 -4.03 -4.88 -0.58
CA TYR A 107 -4.02 -5.67 0.65
C TYR A 107 -3.39 -4.88 1.81
N ASP A 108 -3.81 -5.22 3.03
CA ASP A 108 -3.33 -4.62 4.29
C ASP A 108 -2.50 -5.63 5.11
N ASP A 109 -1.23 -5.31 5.34
CA ASP A 109 -0.29 -6.06 6.19
C ASP A 109 0.23 -5.19 7.35
N THR A 110 -0.69 -4.44 7.97
CA THR A 110 -0.38 -3.55 9.08
C THR A 110 -0.63 -4.20 10.44
N THR A 111 -1.37 -5.32 10.48
CA THR A 111 -1.75 -6.00 11.71
C THR A 111 -0.73 -7.09 12.09
N GLY A 112 -0.68 -7.43 13.37
CA GLY A 112 0.16 -8.55 13.85
C GLY A 112 -0.35 -9.92 13.40
N ASP A 113 -1.61 -10.00 12.97
CA ASP A 113 -2.27 -11.24 12.52
C ASP A 113 -1.99 -11.52 11.04
N GLY A 114 -1.31 -10.61 10.34
CA GLY A 114 -0.96 -10.73 8.92
C GLY A 114 -2.06 -10.19 8.01
N ILE A 115 -2.16 -10.79 6.83
CA ILE A 115 -3.02 -10.35 5.73
C ILE A 115 -4.29 -11.19 5.77
N SER A 116 -5.43 -10.51 5.85
CA SER A 116 -6.73 -11.17 6.02
C SER A 116 -7.54 -11.30 4.74
N GLU A 117 -7.41 -10.36 3.80
CA GLU A 117 -8.20 -10.31 2.57
C GLU A 117 -7.50 -9.50 1.48
N PHE A 118 -7.83 -9.78 0.22
CA PHE A 118 -7.54 -8.90 -0.91
C PHE A 118 -8.72 -7.96 -1.18
N ALA A 119 -8.42 -6.73 -1.60
CA ALA A 119 -9.45 -5.79 -2.06
C ALA A 119 -10.06 -6.21 -3.41
N ASP A 120 -9.33 -7.01 -4.20
CA ASP A 120 -9.81 -7.54 -5.48
C ASP A 120 -10.58 -8.86 -5.29
N GLU A 121 -11.84 -8.89 -5.73
CA GLU A 121 -12.72 -10.05 -5.54
C GLU A 121 -12.17 -11.34 -6.14
N GLN A 122 -11.43 -11.28 -7.26
CA GLN A 122 -10.90 -12.50 -7.89
C GLN A 122 -9.66 -13.02 -7.15
N LEU A 123 -8.76 -12.13 -6.72
CA LEU A 123 -7.65 -12.54 -5.85
C LEU A 123 -8.16 -13.11 -4.52
N GLU A 124 -9.23 -12.54 -3.98
CA GLU A 124 -9.87 -13.02 -2.77
C GLU A 124 -10.49 -14.42 -2.96
N ASP A 125 -11.21 -14.64 -4.06
CA ASP A 125 -11.78 -15.95 -4.41
C ASP A 125 -10.69 -17.01 -4.64
N MET A 126 -9.57 -16.63 -5.26
CA MET A 126 -8.38 -17.49 -5.34
C MET A 126 -7.85 -17.84 -3.94
N GLY A 127 -7.82 -16.87 -3.02
CA GLY A 127 -7.37 -17.07 -1.64
C GLY A 127 -8.22 -18.10 -0.90
N TRP A 128 -9.55 -17.95 -0.94
CA TRP A 128 -10.49 -18.92 -0.33
C TRP A 128 -10.27 -20.35 -0.84
N HIS A 129 -10.01 -20.52 -2.13
CA HIS A 129 -9.74 -21.84 -2.69
C HIS A 129 -8.33 -22.35 -2.37
N ALA A 130 -7.33 -21.46 -2.32
CA ALA A 130 -5.95 -21.83 -2.05
C ALA A 130 -5.74 -22.30 -0.61
N THR A 131 -6.52 -21.78 0.36
CA THR A 131 -6.42 -22.18 1.77
C THR A 131 -6.74 -23.65 2.02
N GLU A 132 -7.57 -24.29 1.18
CA GLU A 132 -7.85 -25.74 1.25
C GLU A 132 -6.56 -26.56 1.04
N TYR A 133 -5.60 -26.01 0.29
CA TYR A 133 -4.30 -26.60 0.05
C TYR A 133 -3.21 -25.99 0.93
N SER A 134 -3.55 -25.42 2.09
CA SER A 134 -2.60 -24.82 3.04
C SER A 134 -1.68 -23.75 2.42
N ILE A 135 -2.18 -23.05 1.40
CA ILE A 135 -1.52 -21.87 0.84
C ILE A 135 -2.18 -20.67 1.50
N ASP A 136 -1.43 -19.91 2.28
CA ASP A 136 -1.99 -18.77 3.00
C ASP A 136 -1.85 -17.44 2.23
N TYR A 137 -2.46 -16.38 2.74
CA TYR A 137 -2.37 -15.05 2.13
C TYR A 137 -0.94 -14.48 2.14
N ARG A 138 -0.11 -14.87 3.11
CA ARG A 138 1.29 -14.46 3.15
C ARG A 138 2.06 -15.08 1.99
N ASP A 139 1.82 -16.35 1.66
CA ASP A 139 2.44 -17.03 0.53
C ASP A 139 2.11 -16.31 -0.79
N MET A 140 0.82 -16.02 -1.03
CA MET A 140 0.36 -15.32 -2.23
C MET A 140 0.90 -13.89 -2.34
N VAL A 141 0.90 -13.15 -1.22
CA VAL A 141 1.45 -11.79 -1.18
C VAL A 141 2.96 -11.80 -1.37
N THR A 142 3.68 -12.78 -0.82
CA THR A 142 5.12 -12.92 -1.04
C THR A 142 5.40 -13.09 -2.53
N GLN A 143 4.63 -13.93 -3.22
CA GLN A 143 4.73 -14.09 -4.67
C GLN A 143 4.48 -12.77 -5.43
N LEU A 144 3.48 -12.00 -5.02
CA LEU A 144 3.19 -10.67 -5.61
C LEU A 144 4.32 -9.68 -5.33
N GLU A 145 4.81 -9.61 -4.10
CA GLU A 145 5.89 -8.71 -3.70
C GLU A 145 7.19 -9.00 -4.44
N GLU A 146 7.47 -10.26 -4.77
CA GLU A 146 8.65 -10.66 -5.53
C GLU A 146 8.50 -10.42 -7.04
N SER A 147 7.29 -10.63 -7.59
CA SER A 147 7.11 -10.76 -9.05
C SER A 147 6.30 -9.66 -9.71
N ALA A 148 5.35 -9.03 -9.02
CA ALA A 148 4.43 -8.05 -9.61
C ALA A 148 5.01 -6.63 -9.62
N ASP A 149 4.58 -5.83 -10.60
CA ASP A 149 4.80 -4.39 -10.61
C ASP A 149 3.85 -3.67 -9.65
N GLY A 150 4.42 -2.85 -8.76
CA GLY A 150 3.66 -2.21 -7.70
C GLY A 150 4.54 -1.57 -6.63
N ILE A 151 3.87 -1.06 -5.59
CA ILE A 151 4.50 -0.41 -4.44
C ILE A 151 4.10 -1.14 -3.16
N LEU A 152 5.09 -1.50 -2.36
CA LEU A 152 4.90 -1.88 -0.96
C LEU A 152 5.16 -0.64 -0.09
N PHE A 153 4.09 0.06 0.26
CA PHE A 153 4.13 1.27 1.08
C PHE A 153 4.20 0.88 2.55
N CYS A 154 5.34 1.08 3.20
CA CYS A 154 5.57 0.49 4.51
C CYS A 154 6.34 1.38 5.48
N ILE A 155 6.29 0.99 6.75
CA ILE A 155 7.34 1.25 7.71
C ILE A 155 8.07 -0.05 8.00
N GLU A 156 9.40 0.00 7.95
CA GLU A 156 10.23 -1.13 8.35
C GLU A 156 11.46 -0.62 9.10
N ARG A 157 11.71 -1.20 10.28
CA ARG A 157 12.91 -0.99 11.08
C ARG A 157 13.44 -2.32 11.61
N ASP A 158 14.76 -2.40 11.77
CA ASP A 158 15.43 -3.64 12.13
C ASP A 158 15.45 -3.89 13.65
N GLU A 159 15.51 -2.84 14.48
CA GLU A 159 15.67 -2.98 15.95
C GLU A 159 14.78 -2.02 16.77
N PRO A 160 13.83 -2.55 17.59
CA PRO A 160 13.25 -3.89 17.45
C PRO A 160 12.59 -4.06 16.08
N TYR A 161 12.58 -5.28 15.54
CA TYR A 161 11.96 -5.52 14.24
C TYR A 161 10.50 -5.08 14.27
N GLN A 162 10.15 -4.23 13.32
CA GLN A 162 8.78 -3.84 13.07
C GLN A 162 8.57 -3.72 11.57
N PHE A 163 7.49 -4.32 11.11
CA PHE A 163 6.94 -4.13 9.78
C PHE A 163 5.47 -3.73 9.88
N SER A 164 5.03 -2.86 8.99
CA SER A 164 3.62 -2.55 8.76
C SER A 164 3.54 -1.98 7.35
N GLY A 165 2.76 -2.62 6.48
CA GLY A 165 2.79 -2.35 5.05
C GLY A 165 1.41 -2.42 4.39
N LEU A 166 1.30 -1.70 3.26
CA LEU A 166 0.15 -1.72 2.36
C LEU A 166 0.66 -2.04 0.96
N GLY A 167 -0.01 -2.97 0.28
CA GLY A 167 0.31 -3.35 -1.08
C GLY A 167 -0.48 -2.59 -2.13
N TYR A 168 0.19 -2.18 -3.21
CA TYR A 168 -0.43 -1.52 -4.36
C TYR A 168 0.05 -2.19 -5.65
N LEU A 169 -0.86 -2.84 -6.36
CA LEU A 169 -0.65 -3.52 -7.62
C LEU A 169 -1.02 -2.58 -8.77
N PHE A 170 -0.08 -2.39 -9.70
CA PHE A 170 -0.29 -1.51 -10.86
C PHE A 170 -1.03 -2.19 -12.01
N ASP A 171 -0.89 -3.51 -12.13
CA ASP A 171 -1.66 -4.32 -13.06
C ASP A 171 -2.34 -5.46 -12.29
N ILE A 172 -3.67 -5.35 -12.15
CA ILE A 172 -4.45 -6.34 -11.39
C ILE A 172 -4.61 -7.64 -12.17
N GLU A 173 -4.62 -7.60 -13.51
CA GLU A 173 -4.76 -8.80 -14.32
C GLU A 173 -3.48 -9.63 -14.30
N GLU A 174 -2.31 -8.97 -14.36
CA GLU A 174 -1.03 -9.63 -14.15
C GLU A 174 -0.95 -10.26 -12.75
N ALA A 175 -1.34 -9.52 -11.71
CA ALA A 175 -1.33 -10.02 -10.34
C ALA A 175 -2.19 -11.29 -10.17
N ARG A 176 -3.40 -11.31 -10.76
CA ARG A 176 -4.28 -12.48 -10.79
C ARG A 176 -3.61 -13.67 -11.48
N GLN A 177 -2.94 -13.46 -12.60
CA GLN A 177 -2.22 -14.52 -13.31
C GLN A 177 -1.07 -15.08 -12.48
N LEU A 178 -0.31 -14.22 -11.80
CA LEU A 178 0.79 -14.61 -10.93
C LEU A 178 0.31 -15.47 -9.75
N VAL A 179 -0.73 -15.03 -9.04
CA VAL A 179 -1.30 -15.76 -7.91
C VAL A 179 -1.92 -17.07 -8.37
N TYR A 180 -2.72 -17.05 -9.45
CA TYR A 180 -3.33 -18.26 -9.99
C TYR A 180 -2.28 -19.30 -10.39
N GLY A 181 -1.23 -18.88 -11.12
CA GLY A 181 -0.14 -19.77 -11.52
C GLY A 181 0.64 -20.34 -10.34
N TYR A 182 0.90 -19.52 -9.32
CA TYR A 182 1.54 -19.95 -8.08
C TYR A 182 0.71 -21.02 -7.36
N CYS A 183 -0.57 -20.75 -7.11
CA CYS A 183 -1.48 -21.69 -6.45
C CYS A 183 -1.62 -22.97 -7.26
N GLN A 184 -1.85 -22.87 -8.57
CA GLN A 184 -1.98 -24.02 -9.45
C GLN A 184 -0.74 -24.94 -9.39
N ASN A 185 0.47 -24.38 -9.37
CA ASN A 185 1.70 -25.16 -9.30
C ASN A 185 1.82 -25.93 -7.98
N ILE A 186 1.52 -25.28 -6.85
CA ILE A 186 1.58 -25.93 -5.53
C ILE A 186 0.49 -27.01 -5.41
N ILE A 187 -0.72 -26.73 -5.86
CA ILE A 187 -1.83 -27.69 -5.81
C ILE A 187 -1.51 -28.92 -6.65
N LYS A 188 -0.98 -28.75 -7.87
CA LYS A 188 -0.55 -29.86 -8.72
C LYS A 188 0.54 -30.71 -8.04
N ASP A 189 1.50 -30.06 -7.38
CA ASP A 189 2.54 -30.76 -6.63
C ASP A 189 1.95 -31.58 -5.47
N LYS A 190 1.04 -30.99 -4.68
CA LYS A 190 0.36 -31.67 -3.58
C LYS A 190 -0.47 -32.86 -4.04
N LEU A 191 -1.29 -32.70 -5.08
CA LEU A 191 -2.09 -33.81 -5.63
C LEU A 191 -1.23 -34.97 -6.14
N ALA A 192 0.00 -34.69 -6.60
CA ALA A 192 0.91 -35.71 -7.13
C ALA A 192 1.76 -36.38 -6.03
N ASN A 193 2.16 -35.61 -5.01
CA ASN A 193 3.26 -35.99 -4.11
C ASN A 193 2.86 -36.04 -2.63
N ASP A 194 1.74 -35.42 -2.23
CA ASP A 194 1.27 -35.39 -0.85
C ASP A 194 0.21 -36.48 -0.60
N PRO A 195 0.48 -37.49 0.25
CA PRO A 195 -0.47 -38.57 0.55
C PRO A 195 -1.77 -38.12 1.20
N ASP A 196 -1.80 -36.92 1.79
CA ASP A 196 -2.99 -36.34 2.42
C ASP A 196 -3.94 -35.76 1.35
N PHE A 197 -3.40 -35.30 0.22
CA PHE A 197 -4.17 -34.79 -0.93
C PHE A 197 -4.29 -35.80 -2.08
N ALA A 198 -4.19 -37.10 -1.79
CA ALA A 198 -4.38 -38.14 -2.80
C ALA A 198 -5.78 -38.02 -3.45
N PRO A 199 -5.93 -38.18 -4.78
CA PRO A 199 -7.20 -37.92 -5.48
C PRO A 199 -8.42 -38.69 -4.95
N ASP A 200 -8.22 -39.86 -4.33
CA ASP A 200 -9.28 -40.68 -3.74
C ASP A 200 -9.64 -40.29 -2.29
N LYS A 201 -8.97 -39.28 -1.74
CA LYS A 201 -9.13 -38.80 -0.36
C LYS A 201 -9.55 -37.34 -0.24
N LEU A 202 -9.65 -36.62 -1.36
CA LEU A 202 -10.06 -35.22 -1.35
C LEU A 202 -11.44 -35.09 -0.73
N THR A 203 -11.58 -34.09 0.14
CA THR A 203 -12.85 -33.58 0.61
C THR A 203 -13.58 -32.83 -0.51
N ASP A 204 -14.87 -32.58 -0.33
CA ASP A 204 -15.68 -31.83 -1.31
C ASP A 204 -15.11 -30.42 -1.57
N ASP A 205 -14.56 -29.77 -0.54
CA ASP A 205 -13.99 -28.43 -0.64
C ASP A 205 -12.63 -28.45 -1.36
N GLU A 206 -11.77 -29.43 -1.07
CA GLU A 206 -10.50 -29.63 -1.78
C GLU A 206 -10.74 -29.98 -3.26
N GLU A 207 -11.68 -30.88 -3.58
CA GLU A 207 -12.02 -31.20 -4.97
C GLU A 207 -12.52 -29.96 -5.72
N LYS A 208 -13.40 -29.17 -5.09
CA LYS A 208 -13.90 -27.91 -5.67
C LYS A 208 -12.76 -26.93 -5.93
N ALA A 209 -11.85 -26.76 -4.97
CA ALA A 209 -10.68 -25.90 -5.11
C ALA A 209 -9.73 -26.38 -6.23
N ALA A 210 -9.45 -27.68 -6.33
CA ALA A 210 -8.63 -28.20 -7.42
C ALA A 210 -9.27 -28.00 -8.80
N ARG A 211 -10.60 -28.12 -8.92
CA ARG A 211 -11.31 -27.83 -10.17
C ARG A 211 -11.25 -26.35 -10.53
N TYR A 212 -11.36 -25.46 -9.54
CA TYR A 212 -11.21 -24.02 -9.74
C TYR A 212 -9.83 -23.68 -10.35
N PHE A 213 -8.77 -24.30 -9.83
CA PHE A 213 -7.41 -24.14 -10.34
C PHE A 213 -7.06 -25.01 -11.56
N GLU A 214 -8.04 -25.70 -12.17
CA GLU A 214 -7.83 -26.59 -13.33
C GLU A 214 -6.73 -27.66 -13.09
N CYS A 215 -6.71 -28.22 -11.88
CA CYS A 215 -5.79 -29.27 -11.47
C CYS A 215 -6.40 -30.69 -11.59
N LEU A 216 -7.71 -30.78 -11.87
CA LEU A 216 -8.49 -32.03 -12.03
C LEU A 216 -9.42 -31.99 -13.25
#